data_AF-A0A0W0YZR2-F1
#
_entry.id   AF-A0A0W0YZR2-F1
#
_cell.length_a   1.000
_cell.length_b   1.000
_cell.length_c   1.000
_cell.angle_alpha   90.00
_cell.angle_beta   90.00
_cell.angle_gamma   90.00
#
_symmetry.space_group_name_H-M   'P 1'
#
loop_
_entity.id
_entity.type
_entity.pdbx_description
1 polymer ?
#
loop_
_entity_poly.entity_id
_entity_poly.type
_entity_poly.pdbx_seq_one_letter_code
_entity_poly.pdbx_strand_id
1 'polypeptide(L)'
;MKNQQQLTLKIVNLASHILDEHQYVSTIDILLGLGYLSPSILEDWYRGRLSYLENGLQVGSEKLSFAIQFFHQWANQKGLIPRERSYIQKASTSTNYLTFSKNAKNETEQYYKTYYISPMLSDKKQQSLIEKIEKAPEPVVYVVVKDSRCSKCQKEIPRGSFLMIDNSEPFCMTCSPYKDHVYLPAGDALLIRRAKKYSKNFAVVVKFSQARKRYERQGLLITEDALRHASDQS
;
A
#
# COMPACT_ATOMS: atom_id res chain seq x y z
N MET A 1 -33.97 12.68 -3.67
CA MET A 1 -33.98 12.97 -2.21
C MET A 1 -33.78 11.73 -1.34
N LYS A 2 -34.69 10.74 -1.30
CA LYS A 2 -34.53 9.53 -0.44
C LYS A 2 -33.20 8.76 -0.63
N ASN A 3 -32.73 8.62 -1.88
CA ASN A 3 -31.50 7.88 -2.19
C ASN A 3 -30.22 8.61 -1.72
N GLN A 4 -30.21 9.95 -1.75
CA GLN A 4 -29.09 10.74 -1.25
C GLN A 4 -29.02 10.70 0.28
N GLN A 5 -30.15 10.80 0.97
CA GLN A 5 -30.19 10.70 2.44
C GLN A 5 -29.72 9.33 2.95
N GLN A 6 -30.04 8.25 2.23
CA GLN A 6 -29.51 6.93 2.56
C GLN A 6 -28.00 6.83 2.34
N LEU A 7 -27.49 7.44 1.26
CA LEU A 7 -26.07 7.48 0.98
C LEU A 7 -25.29 8.29 2.03
N THR A 8 -25.80 9.45 2.45
CA THR A 8 -25.15 10.26 3.50
C THR A 8 -25.06 9.50 4.82
N LEU A 9 -26.14 8.84 5.26
CA LEU A 9 -26.12 8.01 6.47
C LEU A 9 -25.10 6.86 6.36
N LYS A 10 -25.03 6.21 5.20
CA LYS A 10 -24.01 5.17 4.96
C LYS A 10 -22.59 5.71 5.05
N ILE A 11 -22.33 6.87 4.46
CA ILE A 11 -21.01 7.51 4.52
C ILE A 11 -20.64 7.85 5.97
N VAL A 12 -21.55 8.47 6.73
CA VAL A 12 -21.30 8.81 8.14
C VAL A 12 -21.00 7.56 8.97
N ASN A 13 -21.84 6.54 8.89
CA ASN A 13 -21.67 5.32 9.68
C ASN A 13 -20.35 4.61 9.33
N LEU A 14 -20.03 4.50 8.03
CA LEU A 14 -18.80 3.91 7.55
C LEU A 14 -17.57 4.71 8.02
N ALA A 15 -17.59 6.03 7.83
CA ALA A 15 -16.48 6.90 8.20
C ALA A 15 -16.22 6.89 9.70
N SER A 16 -17.29 6.96 10.53
CA SER A 16 -17.20 6.83 11.98
C SER A 16 -16.61 5.49 12.40
N HIS A 17 -17.08 4.38 11.82
CA HIS A 17 -16.57 3.05 12.14
C HIS A 17 -15.08 2.90 11.82
N ILE A 18 -14.66 3.32 10.62
CA ILE A 18 -13.24 3.29 10.21
C ILE A 18 -12.39 4.16 11.15
N LEU A 19 -12.87 5.36 11.48
CA LEU A 19 -12.19 6.28 12.37
C LEU A 19 -12.02 5.70 13.78
N ASP A 20 -13.04 5.00 14.31
CA ASP A 20 -12.97 4.38 15.64
C ASP A 20 -11.93 3.23 15.65
N GLU A 21 -11.91 2.39 14.62
CA GLU A 21 -11.00 1.24 14.54
C GLU A 21 -9.55 1.63 14.22
N HIS A 22 -9.34 2.59 13.32
CA HIS A 22 -8.02 2.90 12.77
C HIS A 22 -7.47 4.26 13.18
N GLN A 23 -8.29 5.12 13.81
CA GLN A 23 -7.96 6.48 14.24
C GLN A 23 -7.65 7.47 13.09
N TYR A 24 -7.85 7.03 11.85
CA TYR A 24 -7.87 7.87 10.66
C TYR A 24 -8.88 7.33 9.64
N VAL A 25 -9.27 8.17 8.68
CA VAL A 25 -10.11 7.77 7.54
C VAL A 25 -9.73 8.59 6.30
N SER A 26 -9.69 7.95 5.13
CA SER A 26 -9.40 8.59 3.85
C SER A 26 -10.52 8.41 2.83
N THR A 27 -10.49 9.20 1.76
CA THR A 27 -11.40 9.07 0.62
C THR A 27 -11.36 7.65 0.02
N ILE A 28 -10.18 7.03 -0.05
CA ILE A 28 -10.04 5.66 -0.55
C ILE A 28 -10.77 4.66 0.33
N ASP A 29 -10.70 4.80 1.67
CA ASP A 29 -11.38 3.89 2.59
C ASP A 29 -12.91 3.98 2.44
N ILE A 30 -13.43 5.19 2.23
CA ILE A 30 -14.86 5.41 1.95
C ILE A 30 -15.27 4.76 0.64
N LEU A 31 -14.48 4.92 -0.44
CA LEU A 31 -14.81 4.31 -1.73
C LEU A 31 -14.76 2.78 -1.68
N LEU A 32 -13.82 2.20 -0.94
CA LEU A 32 -13.75 0.77 -0.69
C LEU A 32 -14.97 0.29 0.11
N GLY A 33 -15.30 0.95 1.22
CA GLY A 33 -16.42 0.54 2.08
C GLY A 33 -17.80 0.77 1.44
N LEU A 34 -17.94 1.72 0.52
CA LEU A 34 -19.14 1.89 -0.32
C LEU A 34 -19.21 0.88 -1.47
N GLY A 35 -18.12 0.15 -1.75
CA GLY A 35 -18.00 -0.76 -2.89
C GLY A 35 -17.88 -0.06 -4.24
N TYR A 36 -17.54 1.24 -4.26
CA TYR A 36 -17.29 1.98 -5.51
C TYR A 36 -15.92 1.66 -6.11
N LEU A 37 -14.99 1.31 -5.22
CA LEU A 37 -13.65 0.85 -5.54
C LEU A 37 -13.48 -0.58 -5.03
N SER A 38 -12.90 -1.46 -5.84
CA SER A 38 -12.51 -2.80 -5.39
C SER A 38 -11.01 -2.85 -5.05
N PRO A 39 -10.57 -3.75 -4.15
CA PRO A 39 -9.15 -3.92 -3.86
C PRO A 39 -8.30 -4.23 -5.10
N SER A 40 -8.82 -5.01 -6.05
CA SER A 40 -8.11 -5.34 -7.29
C SER A 40 -7.85 -4.10 -8.15
N ILE A 41 -8.85 -3.23 -8.30
CA ILE A 41 -8.71 -1.99 -9.07
C ILE A 41 -7.72 -1.05 -8.39
N LEU A 42 -7.77 -0.96 -7.06
CA LEU A 42 -6.82 -0.17 -6.29
C LEU A 42 -5.38 -0.70 -6.48
N GLU A 43 -5.19 -2.02 -6.46
CA GLU A 43 -3.88 -2.62 -6.74
C GLU A 43 -3.41 -2.34 -8.18
N ASP A 44 -4.28 -2.48 -9.18
CA ASP A 44 -3.93 -2.19 -10.57
C ASP A 44 -3.52 -0.73 -10.76
N TRP A 45 -4.19 0.20 -10.07
CA TRP A 45 -3.82 1.62 -10.06
C TRP A 45 -2.46 1.86 -9.37
N TYR A 46 -2.21 1.27 -8.19
CA TYR A 46 -0.88 1.33 -7.55
C TYR A 46 0.24 0.74 -8.41
N ARG A 47 -0.10 -0.25 -9.26
CA ARG A 47 0.82 -0.88 -10.21
C ARG A 47 0.94 -0.13 -11.53
N GLY A 48 0.27 1.01 -11.70
CA GLY A 48 0.33 1.85 -12.90
C GLY A 48 -0.37 1.24 -14.13
N ARG A 49 -1.22 0.22 -13.94
CA ARG A 49 -2.01 -0.40 -15.03
C ARG A 49 -3.24 0.42 -15.39
N LEU A 50 -3.64 1.33 -14.50
CA LEU A 50 -4.68 2.31 -14.75
C LEU A 50 -4.04 3.70 -14.80
N SER A 51 -4.33 4.45 -15.87
CA SER A 51 -3.78 5.80 -16.05
C SER A 51 -4.26 6.79 -15.00
N TYR A 52 -5.46 6.58 -14.44
CA TYR A 52 -6.02 7.33 -13.30
C TYR A 52 -7.06 6.47 -12.57
N LEU A 53 -7.24 6.66 -11.26
CA LEU A 53 -8.06 5.80 -10.41
C LEU A 53 -9.53 5.75 -10.85
N GLU A 54 -10.13 6.90 -11.16
CA GLU A 54 -11.54 7.02 -11.51
C GLU A 54 -11.94 6.19 -12.74
N ASN A 55 -10.97 5.83 -13.59
CA ASN A 55 -11.20 4.98 -14.75
C ASN A 55 -11.66 3.56 -14.40
N GLY A 56 -11.32 3.07 -13.20
CA GLY A 56 -11.67 1.73 -12.73
C GLY A 56 -12.88 1.67 -11.82
N LEU A 57 -13.53 2.81 -11.52
CA LEU A 57 -14.63 2.88 -10.58
C LEU A 57 -15.96 2.42 -11.20
N GLN A 58 -16.78 1.73 -10.40
CA GLN A 58 -18.08 1.21 -10.82
C GLN A 58 -19.24 2.13 -10.39
N VAL A 59 -19.07 3.44 -10.58
CA VAL A 59 -20.05 4.45 -10.15
C VAL A 59 -20.06 5.65 -11.10
N GLY A 60 -21.24 6.25 -11.31
CA GLY A 60 -21.39 7.48 -12.09
C GLY A 60 -20.71 8.69 -11.42
N SER A 61 -20.18 9.60 -12.24
CA SER A 61 -19.39 10.77 -11.80
C SER A 61 -20.11 11.67 -10.79
N GLU A 62 -21.42 11.90 -10.96
CA GLU A 62 -22.20 12.73 -10.03
C GLU A 62 -22.27 12.11 -8.63
N LYS A 63 -22.55 10.81 -8.56
CA LYS A 63 -22.67 10.07 -7.30
C LYS A 63 -21.32 9.95 -6.59
N LEU A 64 -20.25 9.78 -7.36
CA LEU A 64 -18.87 9.79 -6.87
C LEU A 64 -18.52 11.15 -6.27
N SER A 65 -18.70 12.23 -7.04
CA SER A 65 -18.41 13.59 -6.61
C SER A 65 -19.16 13.94 -5.33
N PHE A 66 -20.47 13.62 -5.28
CA PHE A 66 -21.28 13.83 -4.09
C PHE A 66 -20.74 13.08 -2.87
N ALA A 67 -20.38 11.80 -3.02
CA ALA A 67 -19.87 11.00 -1.91
C ALA A 67 -18.56 11.55 -1.35
N ILE A 68 -17.63 11.95 -2.23
CA ILE A 68 -16.35 12.55 -1.85
C ILE A 68 -16.59 13.88 -1.12
N GLN A 69 -17.31 14.81 -1.76
CA GLN A 69 -17.57 16.14 -1.17
C GLN A 69 -18.28 16.04 0.18
N PHE A 70 -19.29 15.17 0.29
CA PHE A 70 -20.01 14.98 1.54
C PHE A 70 -19.12 14.40 2.64
N PHE A 71 -18.24 13.45 2.32
CA PHE A 71 -17.26 12.93 3.28
C PHE A 71 -16.35 14.03 3.85
N HIS A 72 -15.78 14.87 2.98
CA HIS A 72 -14.93 15.99 3.41
C HIS A 72 -15.70 17.01 4.24
N GLN A 73 -16.94 17.34 3.85
CA GLN A 73 -17.81 18.21 4.63
C GLN A 73 -18.06 17.65 6.04
N TRP A 74 -18.41 16.36 6.12
CA TRP A 74 -18.63 15.68 7.39
C TRP A 74 -17.38 15.69 8.28
N ALA A 75 -16.20 15.40 7.72
CA ALA A 75 -14.94 15.36 8.45
C ALA A 75 -14.59 16.74 9.03
N ASN A 76 -14.78 17.80 8.24
CA ASN A 76 -14.59 19.18 8.68
C ASN A 76 -15.58 19.56 9.80
N GLN A 77 -16.86 19.18 9.68
CA GLN A 77 -17.87 19.42 10.73
C GLN A 77 -17.56 18.67 12.03
N LYS A 78 -16.93 17.50 11.94
CA LYS A 78 -16.45 16.72 13.10
C LYS A 78 -15.18 17.28 13.73
N GLY A 79 -14.54 18.29 13.13
CA GLY A 79 -13.29 18.85 13.61
C GLY A 79 -12.10 17.89 13.49
N LEU A 80 -12.13 16.98 12.51
CA LEU A 80 -11.00 16.07 12.28
C LEU A 80 -9.81 16.83 11.69
N ILE A 81 -8.60 16.35 11.94
CA ILE A 81 -7.38 17.01 11.50
C ILE A 81 -7.04 16.55 10.07
N PRO A 82 -7.09 17.42 9.06
CA PRO A 82 -6.73 17.06 7.69
C PRO A 82 -5.21 16.90 7.55
N ARG A 83 -4.79 15.89 6.80
CA ARG A 83 -3.41 15.65 6.38
C ARG A 83 -3.41 15.18 4.93
N GLU A 84 -2.36 15.50 4.19
CA GLU A 84 -2.20 15.06 2.82
C GLU A 84 -1.16 13.93 2.74
N ARG A 85 -1.40 12.96 1.87
CA ARG A 85 -0.41 11.93 1.53
C ARG A 85 -0.15 11.91 0.03
N SER A 86 1.11 11.67 -0.32
CA SER A 86 1.52 11.45 -1.71
C SER A 86 1.30 9.99 -2.12
N TYR A 87 0.66 9.80 -3.26
CA TYR A 87 0.50 8.49 -3.89
C TYR A 87 1.52 8.37 -5.00
N ILE A 88 2.56 7.58 -4.73
CA ILE A 88 3.69 7.40 -5.63
C ILE A 88 3.91 5.93 -5.92
N GLN A 89 4.21 5.64 -7.17
CA GLN A 89 4.81 4.40 -7.59
C GLN A 89 6.31 4.64 -7.71
N LYS A 90 7.08 4.05 -6.79
CA LYS A 90 8.54 4.06 -6.86
C LYS A 90 8.98 2.91 -7.76
N ALA A 91 9.51 3.26 -8.92
CA ALA A 91 10.23 2.34 -9.78
C ALA A 91 11.72 2.39 -9.47
N SER A 92 12.47 1.39 -9.94
CA SER A 92 13.94 1.39 -9.85
C SER A 92 14.63 2.60 -10.50
N THR A 93 13.98 3.28 -11.45
CA THR A 93 14.57 4.41 -12.21
C THR A 93 13.76 5.70 -12.18
N SER A 94 12.50 5.69 -11.74
CA SER A 94 11.64 6.86 -11.69
C SER A 94 10.69 6.83 -10.49
N THR A 95 10.17 7.99 -10.12
CA THR A 95 9.02 8.09 -9.22
C THR A 95 7.85 8.61 -10.03
N ASN A 96 6.84 7.77 -10.23
CA ASN A 96 5.62 8.15 -10.94
C ASN A 96 4.59 8.61 -9.90
N TYR A 97 4.07 9.82 -10.05
CA TYR A 97 2.96 10.31 -9.23
C TYR A 97 1.66 9.75 -9.79
N LEU A 98 0.91 9.03 -8.95
CA LEU A 98 -0.38 8.47 -9.35
C LEU A 98 -1.43 9.58 -9.37
N THR A 99 -2.26 9.58 -10.41
CA THR A 99 -3.35 10.54 -10.59
C THR A 99 -4.70 9.87 -10.33
N PHE A 100 -5.67 10.64 -9.81
CA PHE A 100 -6.98 10.11 -9.49
C PHE A 100 -7.99 10.35 -10.60
N SER A 101 -7.96 11.54 -11.19
CA SER A 101 -8.90 12.02 -12.19
C SER A 101 -8.27 12.16 -13.57
N LYS A 102 -9.07 12.04 -14.63
CA LYS A 102 -8.61 12.08 -16.04
C LYS A 102 -7.77 13.32 -16.40
N ASN A 103 -8.09 14.47 -15.81
CA ASN A 103 -7.42 15.75 -16.10
C ASN A 103 -6.59 16.26 -14.92
N ALA A 104 -6.36 15.44 -13.89
CA ALA A 104 -5.67 15.82 -12.66
C ALA A 104 -6.14 17.17 -12.09
N LYS A 105 -7.47 17.35 -11.96
CA LYS A 105 -8.03 18.62 -11.44
C LYS A 105 -7.55 18.83 -10.01
N ASN A 106 -6.86 19.93 -9.73
CA ASN A 106 -6.23 20.19 -8.42
C ASN A 106 -7.16 19.93 -7.22
N GLU A 107 -8.40 20.42 -7.24
CA GLU A 107 -9.35 20.22 -6.14
C GLU A 107 -9.72 18.74 -5.95
N THR A 108 -10.02 18.04 -7.05
CA THR A 108 -10.32 16.59 -7.03
C THR A 108 -9.13 15.80 -6.50
N GLU A 109 -7.93 16.07 -7.01
CA GLU A 109 -6.70 15.41 -6.57
C GLU A 109 -6.43 15.66 -5.08
N GLN A 110 -6.71 16.87 -4.58
CA GLN A 110 -6.56 17.20 -3.16
C GLN A 110 -7.53 16.41 -2.28
N TYR A 111 -8.79 16.26 -2.68
CA TYR A 111 -9.76 15.44 -1.95
C TYR A 111 -9.31 13.98 -1.82
N TYR A 112 -8.73 13.40 -2.87
CA TYR A 112 -8.19 12.04 -2.79
C TYR A 112 -6.91 11.93 -1.96
N LYS A 113 -6.07 12.97 -1.97
CA LYS A 113 -4.82 13.02 -1.18
C LYS A 113 -5.05 13.27 0.29
N THR A 114 -6.19 13.86 0.64
CA THR A 114 -6.51 14.22 2.02
C THR A 114 -7.08 13.02 2.78
N TYR A 115 -6.49 12.76 3.94
CA TYR A 115 -7.03 11.86 4.96
C TYR A 115 -7.19 12.65 6.26
N TYR A 116 -8.05 12.14 7.15
CA TYR A 116 -8.40 12.81 8.39
C TYR A 116 -7.99 11.96 9.59
N ILE A 117 -7.40 12.59 10.60
CA ILE A 117 -6.98 11.95 11.85
C ILE A 117 -7.91 12.37 12.98
N SER A 118 -8.19 11.43 13.90
CA SER A 118 -8.94 11.71 15.13
C SER A 118 -8.22 12.75 16.01
N PRO A 119 -8.89 13.84 16.42
CA PRO A 119 -8.31 14.85 17.30
C PRO A 119 -8.11 14.34 18.74
N MET A 120 -8.66 13.17 19.09
CA MET A 120 -8.57 12.58 20.43
C MET A 120 -7.20 11.93 20.70
N LEU A 121 -6.35 11.77 19.68
CA LEU A 121 -5.01 11.25 19.82
C LEU A 121 -4.07 12.33 20.38
N SER A 122 -3.19 11.95 21.30
CA SER A 122 -2.05 12.80 21.70
C SER A 122 -1.11 13.03 20.53
N ASP A 123 -0.39 14.15 20.53
CA ASP A 123 0.55 14.53 19.45
C ASP A 123 1.53 13.41 19.08
N LYS A 124 2.08 12.72 20.09
CA LYS A 124 2.99 11.58 19.88
C LYS A 124 2.32 10.41 19.14
N LYS A 125 1.06 10.11 19.47
CA LYS A 125 0.30 9.06 18.78
C LYS A 125 -0.09 9.49 17.37
N GLN A 126 -0.46 10.76 17.18
CA GLN A 126 -0.72 11.32 15.86
C GLN A 126 0.52 11.19 14.97
N GLN A 127 1.69 11.56 15.48
CA GLN A 127 2.93 11.49 14.72
C GLN A 127 3.31 10.05 14.35
N SER A 128 3.21 9.11 15.30
CA SER A 128 3.44 7.69 15.00
C SER A 128 2.45 7.12 13.98
N LEU A 129 1.20 7.59 13.99
CA LEU A 129 0.19 7.21 13.00
C LEU A 129 0.51 7.79 11.63
N ILE A 130 0.87 9.07 11.54
CA ILE A 130 1.31 9.73 10.30
C ILE A 130 2.50 8.98 9.71
N GLU A 131 3.53 8.72 10.51
CA GLU A 131 4.69 7.93 10.10
C GLU A 131 4.29 6.57 9.55
N LYS A 132 3.32 5.89 10.18
CA LYS A 132 2.82 4.59 9.71
C LYS A 132 2.06 4.69 8.38
N ILE A 133 1.26 5.73 8.19
CA ILE A 133 0.47 5.97 6.96
C ILE A 133 1.37 6.35 5.79
N GLU A 134 2.37 7.20 6.05
CA GLU A 134 3.31 7.69 5.04
C GLU A 134 4.42 6.68 4.73
N LYS A 135 4.70 5.75 5.64
CA LYS A 135 5.69 4.71 5.40
C LYS A 135 5.28 3.87 4.20
N ALA A 136 6.16 3.84 3.21
CA ALA A 136 6.00 3.00 2.04
C ALA A 136 5.79 1.53 2.47
N PRO A 137 4.92 0.77 1.78
CA PRO A 137 4.75 -0.66 2.04
C PRO A 137 6.10 -1.37 2.08
N GLU A 138 6.20 -2.40 2.92
CA GLU A 138 7.41 -3.21 2.92
C GLU A 138 7.59 -3.83 1.53
N PRO A 139 8.76 -3.68 0.89
CA PRO A 139 8.98 -4.22 -0.44
C PRO A 139 8.90 -5.75 -0.37
N VAL A 140 8.28 -6.34 -1.39
CA VAL A 140 7.93 -7.76 -1.43
C VAL A 140 8.73 -8.47 -2.52
N VAL A 141 9.30 -9.61 -2.16
CA VAL A 141 9.93 -10.56 -3.07
C VAL A 141 9.11 -11.84 -3.06
N TYR A 142 8.86 -12.39 -4.25
CA TYR A 142 7.99 -13.54 -4.45
C TYR A 142 8.83 -14.79 -4.70
N VAL A 143 8.48 -15.88 -4.03
CA VAL A 143 8.93 -17.22 -4.41
C VAL A 143 8.18 -17.65 -5.67
N VAL A 144 8.94 -17.95 -6.71
CA VAL A 144 8.42 -18.32 -8.03
C VAL A 144 7.74 -19.68 -7.96
N VAL A 145 6.45 -19.73 -8.30
CA VAL A 145 5.65 -20.98 -8.32
C VAL A 145 5.59 -21.63 -9.70
N LYS A 146 5.86 -20.85 -10.75
CA LYS A 146 5.94 -21.24 -12.17
C LYS A 146 7.05 -20.43 -12.81
N ASP A 147 7.84 -21.04 -13.69
CA ASP A 147 8.97 -20.40 -14.36
C ASP A 147 8.59 -19.05 -14.98
N SER A 148 9.52 -18.11 -14.90
CA SER A 148 9.37 -16.73 -15.37
C SER A 148 10.63 -16.27 -16.10
N ARG A 149 10.62 -15.06 -16.65
CA ARG A 149 11.78 -14.47 -17.34
C ARG A 149 11.99 -13.05 -16.84
N CYS A 150 13.22 -12.70 -16.51
CA CYS A 150 13.55 -11.35 -16.07
C CYS A 150 13.38 -10.35 -17.22
N SER A 151 12.60 -9.28 -17.01
CA SER A 151 12.38 -8.24 -18.03
C SER A 151 13.66 -7.48 -18.40
N LYS A 152 14.64 -7.38 -17.50
CA LYS A 152 15.90 -6.67 -17.75
C LYS A 152 16.93 -7.51 -18.50
N CYS A 153 17.31 -8.67 -17.95
CA CYS A 153 18.41 -9.48 -18.49
C CYS A 153 17.95 -10.66 -19.34
N GLN A 154 16.63 -10.87 -19.47
CA GLN A 154 16.01 -11.94 -20.25
C GLN A 154 16.38 -13.37 -19.81
N LYS A 155 17.08 -13.53 -18.69
CA LYS A 155 17.38 -14.84 -18.10
C LYS A 155 16.12 -15.45 -17.48
N GLU A 156 16.04 -16.77 -17.56
CA GLU A 156 14.99 -17.55 -16.91
C GLU A 156 15.11 -17.44 -15.38
N ILE A 157 13.95 -17.38 -14.74
CA ILE A 157 13.79 -17.40 -13.29
C ILE A 157 13.02 -18.68 -12.96
N PRO A 158 13.71 -19.78 -12.63
CA PRO A 158 13.07 -21.07 -12.46
C PRO A 158 12.24 -21.11 -11.18
N ARG A 159 11.26 -22.01 -11.15
CA ARG A 159 10.46 -22.33 -9.96
C ARG A 159 11.33 -22.50 -8.71
N GLY A 160 10.90 -21.92 -7.60
CA GLY A 160 11.61 -21.91 -6.32
C GLY A 160 12.59 -20.75 -6.15
N SER A 161 12.97 -20.08 -7.24
CA SER A 161 13.77 -18.86 -7.18
C SER A 161 12.98 -17.68 -6.61
N PHE A 162 13.66 -16.55 -6.43
CA PHE A 162 13.05 -15.30 -6.03
C PHE A 162 12.97 -14.30 -7.19
N LEU A 163 11.84 -13.61 -7.28
CA LEU A 163 11.68 -12.45 -8.16
C LEU A 163 11.06 -11.27 -7.42
N MET A 164 11.38 -10.07 -7.87
CA MET A 164 10.69 -8.85 -7.49
C MET A 164 9.79 -8.44 -8.64
N ILE A 165 8.60 -7.92 -8.33
CA ILE A 165 7.77 -7.22 -9.31
C ILE A 165 8.04 -5.72 -9.14
N ASP A 166 8.51 -5.07 -10.20
CA ASP A 166 8.66 -3.62 -10.29
C ASP A 166 7.92 -3.15 -11.55
N ASN A 167 7.10 -2.10 -11.47
CA ASN A 167 6.25 -1.63 -12.58
C ASN A 167 5.49 -2.76 -13.34
N SER A 168 4.89 -3.71 -12.62
CA SER A 168 4.21 -4.88 -13.20
C SER A 168 5.10 -5.86 -13.98
N GLU A 169 6.42 -5.69 -13.93
CA GLU A 169 7.39 -6.55 -14.62
C GLU A 169 8.23 -7.38 -13.63
N PRO A 170 8.56 -8.64 -13.96
CA PRO A 170 9.40 -9.49 -13.13
C PRO A 170 10.90 -9.21 -13.30
N PHE A 171 11.60 -9.06 -12.18
CA PHE A 171 13.05 -8.92 -12.12
C PHE A 171 13.67 -10.01 -11.25
N CYS A 172 14.72 -10.66 -11.77
CA CYS A 172 15.52 -11.59 -10.98
C CYS A 172 16.32 -10.87 -9.89
N MET A 173 16.79 -11.61 -8.88
CA MET A 173 17.50 -11.01 -7.75
C MET A 173 18.73 -10.20 -8.17
N THR A 174 19.49 -10.67 -9.17
CA THR A 174 20.69 -9.98 -9.67
C THR A 174 20.39 -8.66 -10.40
N CYS A 175 19.18 -8.51 -10.96
CA CYS A 175 18.71 -7.27 -11.57
C CYS A 175 17.96 -6.36 -10.59
N SER A 176 17.66 -6.86 -9.39
CA SER A 176 16.91 -6.14 -8.36
C SER A 176 17.84 -5.35 -7.42
N PRO A 177 17.29 -4.42 -6.62
CA PRO A 177 18.03 -3.76 -5.53
C PRO A 177 18.55 -4.70 -4.43
N TYR A 178 18.13 -5.98 -4.44
CA TYR A 178 18.46 -6.98 -3.42
C TYR A 178 19.51 -8.01 -3.88
N LYS A 179 20.32 -7.66 -4.89
CA LYS A 179 21.30 -8.58 -5.49
C LYS A 179 22.33 -9.15 -4.50
N ASP A 180 22.65 -8.38 -3.45
CA ASP A 180 23.67 -8.71 -2.44
C ASP A 180 23.02 -9.10 -1.09
N HIS A 181 21.72 -9.38 -1.09
CA HIS A 181 20.99 -9.75 0.12
C HIS A 181 21.00 -11.25 0.35
N VAL A 182 21.10 -11.64 1.61
CA VAL A 182 21.00 -13.02 2.06
C VAL A 182 19.59 -13.31 2.56
N TYR A 183 19.13 -14.56 2.36
CA TYR A 183 17.82 -14.99 2.80
C TYR A 183 17.85 -15.46 4.25
N LEU A 184 17.09 -14.76 5.10
CA LEU A 184 16.80 -15.15 6.47
C LEU A 184 15.40 -15.79 6.54
N PRO A 185 15.28 -17.12 6.72
CA PRO A 185 13.99 -17.78 6.84
C PRO A 185 13.21 -17.32 8.08
N ALA A 186 11.89 -17.47 8.04
CA ALA A 186 11.04 -17.32 9.21
C ALA A 186 11.43 -18.32 10.30
N GLY A 187 11.28 -17.92 11.57
CA GLY A 187 11.66 -18.74 12.71
C GLY A 187 11.92 -17.86 13.92
N ASP A 188 13.20 -17.59 14.20
CA ASP A 188 13.61 -16.77 15.35
C ASP A 188 13.17 -15.31 15.20
N ALA A 189 12.15 -14.94 15.96
CA ALA A 189 11.57 -13.60 15.95
C ALA A 189 12.54 -12.52 16.48
N LEU A 190 13.44 -12.86 17.41
CA LEU A 190 14.43 -11.91 17.94
C LEU A 190 15.50 -11.64 16.88
N LEU A 191 16.05 -12.69 16.27
CA LEU A 191 17.02 -12.56 15.19
C LEU A 191 16.43 -11.78 14.00
N ILE A 192 15.23 -12.11 13.56
CA ILE A 192 14.53 -11.40 12.48
C ILE A 192 14.36 -9.92 12.80
N ARG A 193 13.96 -9.58 14.04
CA ARG A 193 13.76 -8.19 14.45
C ARG A 193 15.08 -7.41 14.47
N ARG A 194 16.16 -8.02 14.98
CA ARG A 194 17.50 -7.41 15.02
C ARG A 194 18.10 -7.25 13.63
N ALA A 195 18.08 -8.31 12.82
CA ALA A 195 18.58 -8.29 11.44
C ALA A 195 17.85 -7.21 10.63
N LYS A 196 16.51 -7.15 10.73
CA LYS A 196 15.69 -6.10 10.11
C LYS A 196 16.05 -4.69 10.59
N LYS A 197 16.38 -4.52 11.88
CA LYS A 197 16.78 -3.24 12.46
C LYS A 197 18.15 -2.75 11.95
N TYR A 198 19.11 -3.65 11.79
CA TYR A 198 20.47 -3.31 11.37
C TYR A 198 20.64 -3.21 9.86
N SER A 199 19.73 -3.77 9.08
CA SER A 199 19.81 -3.74 7.62
C SER A 199 19.43 -2.39 7.04
N LYS A 200 20.28 -1.87 6.15
CA LYS A 200 20.03 -0.62 5.42
C LYS A 200 18.74 -0.69 4.59
N ASN A 201 18.48 -1.84 3.97
CA ASN A 201 17.25 -2.17 3.26
C ASN A 201 16.96 -3.67 3.41
N PHE A 202 15.70 -4.04 3.26
CA PHE A 202 15.26 -5.43 3.34
C PHE A 202 14.08 -5.64 2.40
N ALA A 203 13.74 -6.90 2.10
CA ALA A 203 12.48 -7.25 1.45
C ALA A 203 11.81 -8.41 2.16
N VAL A 204 10.49 -8.42 2.20
CA VAL A 204 9.72 -9.55 2.72
C VAL A 204 9.58 -10.60 1.64
N VAL A 205 9.99 -11.83 1.94
CA VAL A 205 9.82 -12.95 1.02
C VAL A 205 8.47 -13.61 1.28
N VAL A 206 7.65 -13.78 0.24
CA VAL A 206 6.34 -14.41 0.31
C VAL A 206 6.21 -15.52 -0.74
N LYS A 207 5.41 -16.53 -0.43
CA LYS A 207 5.07 -17.63 -1.34
C LYS A 207 3.56 -17.77 -1.44
N PHE A 208 3.04 -17.95 -2.65
CA PHE A 208 1.61 -18.24 -2.82
C PHE A 208 1.30 -19.67 -2.34
N SER A 209 0.42 -19.79 -1.36
CA SER A 209 -0.10 -21.05 -0.87
C SER A 209 -1.35 -21.42 -1.67
N GLN A 210 -1.23 -22.44 -2.52
CA GLN A 210 -2.37 -22.95 -3.30
C GLN A 210 -3.48 -23.47 -2.38
N ALA A 211 -3.09 -24.19 -1.32
CA ALA A 211 -4.04 -24.74 -0.34
C ALA A 211 -4.85 -23.65 0.38
N ARG A 212 -4.22 -22.52 0.73
CA ARG A 212 -4.88 -21.43 1.47
C ARG A 212 -5.31 -20.25 0.58
N LYS A 213 -5.08 -20.32 -0.73
CA LYS A 213 -5.37 -19.28 -1.73
C LYS A 213 -4.88 -17.88 -1.32
N ARG A 214 -3.70 -17.79 -0.68
CA ARG A 214 -3.12 -16.53 -0.21
C ARG A 214 -1.60 -16.56 -0.19
N TYR A 215 -0.97 -15.39 -0.16
CA TYR A 215 0.47 -15.27 0.08
C TYR A 215 0.81 -15.49 1.55
N GLU A 216 1.82 -16.30 1.80
CA GLU A 216 2.35 -16.58 3.13
C GLU A 216 3.78 -16.07 3.24
N ARG A 217 4.07 -15.34 4.31
CA ARG A 217 5.42 -14.84 4.61
C ARG A 217 6.37 -16.01 4.88
N GLN A 218 7.48 -16.04 4.17
CA GLN A 218 8.50 -17.10 4.26
C GLN A 218 9.75 -16.63 5.01
N GLY A 219 10.08 -15.34 4.94
CA GLY A 219 11.31 -14.81 5.53
C GLY A 219 11.60 -13.37 5.10
N LEU A 220 12.88 -13.01 5.16
CA LEU A 220 13.41 -11.71 4.74
C LEU A 220 14.61 -11.90 3.82
N LEU A 221 14.77 -10.99 2.86
CA LEU A 221 16.07 -10.66 2.29
C LEU A 221 16.67 -9.53 3.12
N ILE A 222 17.89 -9.74 3.62
CA ILE A 222 18.59 -8.83 4.54
C ILE A 222 20.03 -8.65 4.06
N THR A 223 20.69 -7.53 4.37
CA THR A 223 22.12 -7.40 4.06
C THR A 223 22.93 -8.36 4.91
N GLU A 224 24.01 -8.91 4.34
CA GLU A 224 24.85 -9.89 5.04
C GLU A 224 25.41 -9.33 6.36
N ASP A 225 25.91 -8.09 6.35
CA ASP A 225 26.42 -7.42 7.55
C ASP A 225 25.38 -7.34 8.67
N ALA A 226 24.12 -7.07 8.33
CA ALA A 226 23.06 -6.96 9.31
C ALA A 226 22.71 -8.31 9.94
N LEU A 227 22.80 -9.40 9.17
CA LEU A 227 22.59 -10.74 9.69
C LEU A 227 23.73 -11.16 10.63
N ARG A 228 24.99 -10.87 10.26
CA ARG A 228 26.17 -11.11 11.11
C ARG A 228 26.05 -10.36 12.43
N HIS A 229 25.85 -9.04 12.38
CA HIS A 229 25.66 -8.22 13.58
C HIS A 229 24.49 -8.67 14.46
N ALA A 230 23.39 -9.13 13.87
CA ALA A 230 22.24 -9.61 14.62
C ALA A 230 22.51 -10.95 15.32
N SER A 231 23.34 -11.80 14.74
CA SER A 231 23.71 -13.13 15.24
C SER A 231 24.78 -13.06 16.32
N ASP A 232 25.71 -12.11 16.24
CA ASP A 232 26.79 -11.92 17.23
C ASP A 232 26.29 -11.37 18.58
N GLN A 233 25.05 -10.87 18.64
CA GLN A 233 24.40 -10.40 19.87
C GLN A 233 23.49 -11.47 20.51
N SER A 234 23.67 -12.74 20.15
CA SER A 234 22.88 -13.87 20.67
C SER A 234 23.23 -14.18 22.13
#